data_AF-X1BWQ9-F1
#
_entry.id   AF-X1BWQ9-F1
#
_cell.length_a   1.000
_cell.length_b   1.000
_cell.length_c   1.000
_cell.angle_alpha   90.00
_cell.angle_beta   90.00
_cell.angle_gamma   90.00
#
_symmetry.space_group_name_H-M   'P 1'
#
loop_
_entity.id
_entity.type
_entity.pdbx_description
1 polymer ?
#
loop_
_entity_poly.entity_id
_entity_poly.type
_entity_poly.pdbx_seq_one_letter_code
_entity_poly.pdbx_strand_id
1 'polypeptide(L)'
;MSLHGAGAVITTLDQFNFSTFGGDAAWLESGGTTYLVVGGASVDVEIFTFDGSTLTTTGITLSLVGATRAVAWLQSGGNDYLAVGAGDSLSGLLNIYIFDGLSLTLVDSIIFGAIQGEVHDVEWLTAANGSIFLAAAILVNGTDEISVYSFDGFSLTFLDGADYTQGGYGVGWLQAASPPKVLKLN
;
A
#
# COMPACT_ATOMS: atom_id res chain seq x y z
N MET A 1 -33.98 -9.68 17.07
CA MET A 1 -34.14 -9.23 15.66
C MET A 1 -33.45 -10.27 14.80
N SER A 2 -34.16 -10.85 13.84
CA SER A 2 -33.83 -12.10 13.13
C SER A 2 -32.52 -12.05 12.36
N LEU A 3 -31.77 -13.16 12.36
CA LEU A 3 -30.72 -13.45 11.36
C LEU A 3 -31.37 -13.68 9.99
N HIS A 4 -30.75 -13.16 8.92
CA HIS A 4 -30.36 -13.90 7.71
C HIS A 4 -29.68 -12.98 6.69
N GLY A 5 -28.46 -13.37 6.32
CA GLY A 5 -27.80 -13.04 5.06
C GLY A 5 -26.76 -14.12 4.85
N ALA A 6 -27.06 -15.05 3.94
CA ALA A 6 -26.28 -16.26 3.71
C ALA A 6 -24.80 -15.96 3.49
N GLY A 7 -23.93 -16.83 4.00
CA GLY A 7 -22.52 -16.83 3.60
C GLY A 7 -22.47 -16.87 2.07
N ALA A 8 -21.90 -15.83 1.47
CA ALA A 8 -21.62 -15.80 0.06
C ALA A 8 -20.66 -16.96 -0.22
N VAL A 9 -21.19 -18.05 -0.75
CA VAL A 9 -20.38 -19.09 -1.36
C VAL A 9 -19.78 -18.42 -2.59
N ILE A 10 -18.47 -18.31 -2.66
CA ILE A 10 -17.76 -17.94 -3.90
C ILE A 10 -18.04 -19.07 -4.88
N THR A 11 -19.10 -18.95 -5.68
CA THR A 11 -19.54 -19.99 -6.64
C THR A 11 -18.81 -19.91 -7.96
N THR A 12 -18.07 -18.83 -8.19
CA THR A 12 -17.26 -18.58 -9.38
C THR A 12 -15.90 -18.08 -8.93
N LEU A 13 -14.90 -18.95 -9.08
CA LEU A 13 -13.51 -18.54 -9.08
C LEU A 13 -13.26 -17.94 -10.47
N ASP A 14 -13.36 -16.62 -10.59
CA ASP A 14 -12.87 -15.95 -11.79
C ASP A 14 -11.36 -15.73 -11.63
N GLN A 15 -10.59 -16.04 -12.67
CA GLN A 15 -9.15 -15.89 -12.68
C GLN A 15 -8.79 -14.86 -13.75
N PHE A 16 -8.37 -13.69 -13.30
CA PHE A 16 -7.76 -12.70 -14.18
C PHE A 16 -6.25 -12.96 -14.24
N ASN A 17 -5.76 -13.39 -15.39
CA ASN A 17 -4.34 -13.62 -15.61
C ASN A 17 -3.68 -12.32 -16.06
N PHE A 18 -2.89 -11.73 -15.17
CA PHE A 18 -2.02 -10.61 -15.52
C PHE A 18 -0.86 -11.13 -16.39
N SER A 19 -0.48 -10.35 -17.39
CA SER A 19 0.58 -10.72 -18.35
C SER A 19 1.99 -10.64 -17.76
N THR A 20 2.13 -10.12 -16.53
CA THR A 20 3.39 -9.96 -15.82
C THR A 20 3.28 -10.34 -14.34
N PHE A 21 4.43 -10.52 -13.70
CA PHE A 21 4.52 -10.82 -12.27
C PHE A 21 3.88 -9.65 -11.49
N GLY A 22 2.78 -9.91 -10.80
CA GLY A 22 2.14 -8.95 -9.91
C GLY A 22 3.00 -8.75 -8.68
N GLY A 23 3.33 -7.49 -8.37
CA GLY A 23 4.06 -7.14 -7.14
C GLY A 23 3.15 -7.28 -5.94
N ASP A 24 1.97 -6.64 -6.00
CA ASP A 24 0.98 -6.61 -4.92
C ASP A 24 -0.38 -6.10 -5.45
N ALA A 25 -1.45 -6.28 -4.66
CA ALA A 25 -2.79 -5.81 -4.98
C ALA A 25 -3.60 -5.44 -3.72
N ALA A 26 -4.39 -4.36 -3.80
CA ALA A 26 -5.20 -3.88 -2.68
C ALA A 26 -6.62 -3.47 -3.08
N TRP A 27 -7.58 -3.72 -2.19
CA TRP A 27 -8.98 -3.37 -2.37
C TRP A 27 -9.32 -2.01 -1.75
N LEU A 28 -10.24 -1.29 -2.39
CA LEU A 28 -10.81 -0.03 -1.90
C LEU A 28 -12.33 -0.02 -2.10
N GLU A 29 -13.08 0.43 -1.10
CA GLU A 29 -14.52 0.70 -1.23
C GLU A 29 -14.75 2.21 -1.17
N SER A 30 -15.03 2.85 -2.31
CA SER A 30 -15.21 4.31 -2.37
C SER A 30 -16.47 4.70 -3.13
N GLY A 31 -17.28 5.56 -2.49
CA GLY A 31 -18.52 6.06 -3.08
C GLY A 31 -19.56 4.98 -3.42
N GLY A 32 -19.45 3.77 -2.83
CA GLY A 32 -20.29 2.62 -3.17
C GLY A 32 -19.78 1.78 -4.34
N THR A 33 -18.57 2.05 -4.83
CA THR A 33 -17.87 1.26 -5.84
C THR A 33 -16.68 0.54 -5.21
N THR A 34 -16.57 -0.76 -5.50
CA THR A 34 -15.39 -1.56 -5.16
C THR A 34 -14.32 -1.41 -6.23
N TYR A 35 -13.11 -1.02 -5.83
CA TYR A 35 -11.94 -0.94 -6.69
C TYR A 35 -10.88 -1.95 -6.25
N LEU A 36 -10.14 -2.47 -7.23
CA LEU A 36 -8.92 -3.25 -7.02
C LEU A 36 -7.76 -2.54 -7.70
N VAL A 37 -6.70 -2.27 -6.96
CA VAL A 37 -5.43 -1.81 -7.53
C VAL A 37 -4.48 -2.98 -7.66
N VAL A 38 -3.72 -3.04 -8.75
CA VAL A 38 -2.68 -4.06 -8.98
C VAL A 38 -1.40 -3.38 -9.45
N GLY A 39 -0.28 -3.71 -8.80
CA GLY A 39 1.06 -3.29 -9.21
C GLY A 39 1.83 -4.43 -9.90
N GLY A 40 2.74 -4.12 -10.83
CA GLY A 40 3.46 -5.15 -11.59
C GLY A 40 4.79 -4.71 -12.21
N ALA A 41 5.51 -5.70 -12.79
CA ALA A 41 6.92 -5.60 -13.16
C ALA A 41 7.25 -4.87 -14.49
N SER A 42 6.28 -4.59 -15.37
CA SER A 42 6.56 -3.96 -16.68
C SER A 42 6.01 -2.55 -16.88
N VAL A 43 4.94 -2.16 -16.18
CA VAL A 43 4.27 -0.82 -16.03
C VAL A 43 3.12 -1.02 -15.00
N ASP A 44 2.61 -0.04 -14.26
CA ASP A 44 3.10 0.34 -12.92
C ASP A 44 2.01 0.20 -11.87
N VAL A 45 0.81 0.69 -12.15
CA VAL A 45 -0.37 0.48 -11.31
C VAL A 45 -1.55 0.48 -12.26
N GLU A 46 -2.46 -0.48 -12.14
CA GLU A 46 -3.76 -0.47 -12.83
C GLU A 46 -4.90 -0.58 -11.83
N ILE A 47 -5.98 0.17 -12.06
CA ILE A 47 -7.19 0.12 -11.24
C ILE A 47 -8.34 -0.55 -12.02
N PHE A 48 -9.00 -1.48 -11.35
CA PHE A 48 -10.20 -2.17 -11.80
C PHE A 48 -11.38 -1.80 -10.92
N THR A 49 -12.60 -1.85 -11.44
CA THR A 49 -13.82 -1.95 -10.63
C THR A 49 -14.25 -3.41 -10.50
N PHE A 50 -14.94 -3.71 -9.40
CA PHE A 50 -15.57 -5.00 -9.16
C PHE A 50 -17.05 -4.84 -8.84
N ASP A 51 -17.92 -5.55 -9.56
CA ASP A 51 -19.37 -5.46 -9.38
C ASP A 51 -19.96 -6.58 -8.50
N GLY A 52 -19.09 -7.34 -7.81
CA GLY A 52 -19.46 -8.55 -7.08
C GLY A 52 -19.33 -9.84 -7.90
N SER A 53 -19.09 -9.73 -9.22
CA SER A 53 -18.95 -10.87 -10.13
C SER A 53 -17.76 -10.77 -11.09
N THR A 54 -17.45 -9.58 -11.60
CA THR A 54 -16.43 -9.38 -12.64
C THR A 54 -15.54 -8.17 -12.35
N LEU A 55 -14.26 -8.29 -12.76
CA LEU A 55 -13.32 -7.17 -12.76
C LEU A 55 -13.37 -6.46 -14.12
N THR A 56 -13.50 -5.14 -14.09
CA THR A 56 -13.49 -4.30 -15.30
C THR A 56 -12.40 -3.24 -15.19
N THR A 57 -11.55 -3.09 -16.22
CA THR A 57 -10.52 -2.03 -16.22
C THR A 57 -11.18 -0.65 -16.22
N THR A 58 -10.65 0.26 -15.40
CA THR A 58 -11.07 1.67 -15.39
C THR A 58 -10.38 2.50 -16.47
N GLY A 59 -9.29 1.98 -17.05
CA GLY A 59 -8.36 2.73 -17.88
C GLY A 59 -7.41 3.64 -17.08
N ILE A 60 -7.50 3.66 -15.75
CA ILE A 60 -6.62 4.43 -14.88
C ILE A 60 -5.34 3.63 -14.65
N THR A 61 -4.22 4.19 -15.10
CA THR A 61 -2.90 3.57 -14.97
C THR A 61 -1.86 4.59 -14.49
N LEU A 62 -0.84 4.13 -13.79
CA LEU A 62 0.36 4.92 -13.52
C LEU A 62 1.53 4.46 -14.37
N SER A 63 2.36 5.46 -14.68
CA SER A 63 3.71 5.51 -15.24
C SER A 63 4.85 5.64 -14.18
N LEU A 64 5.56 4.63 -13.69
CA LEU A 64 6.59 4.71 -12.64
C LEU A 64 7.94 4.23 -13.17
N VAL A 65 8.99 4.60 -12.45
CA VAL A 65 10.33 4.11 -12.71
C VAL A 65 10.53 2.84 -11.90
N GLY A 66 10.72 1.72 -12.58
CA GLY A 66 10.96 0.42 -11.96
C GLY A 66 9.70 -0.42 -11.79
N ALA A 67 9.85 -1.54 -11.09
CA ALA A 67 8.72 -2.43 -10.83
C ALA A 67 7.94 -1.93 -9.61
N THR A 68 6.61 -1.86 -9.73
CA THR A 68 5.76 -1.68 -8.55
C THR A 68 5.69 -2.98 -7.78
N ARG A 69 6.01 -2.90 -6.49
CA ARG A 69 6.11 -4.05 -5.60
C ARG A 69 5.12 -4.02 -4.46
N ALA A 70 4.64 -2.84 -4.07
CA ALA A 70 3.74 -2.68 -2.94
C ALA A 70 2.67 -1.64 -3.24
N VAL A 71 1.43 -1.91 -2.86
CA VAL A 71 0.32 -0.97 -2.98
C VAL A 71 -0.58 -1.06 -1.75
N ALA A 72 -0.92 0.09 -1.16
CA ALA A 72 -1.85 0.11 -0.03
C ALA A 72 -2.77 1.32 -0.07
N TRP A 73 -4.07 1.05 0.07
CA TRP A 73 -5.11 2.09 0.19
C TRP A 73 -5.24 2.60 1.62
N LEU A 74 -5.55 3.89 1.75
CA LEU A 74 -5.94 4.56 2.97
C LEU A 74 -7.19 5.39 2.70
N GLN A 75 -8.24 5.21 3.50
CA GLN A 75 -9.39 6.12 3.49
C GLN A 75 -9.32 7.02 4.71
N SER A 76 -9.16 8.33 4.49
CA SER A 76 -9.07 9.29 5.59
C SER A 76 -9.61 10.67 5.21
N GLY A 77 -10.38 11.26 6.11
CA GLY A 77 -10.94 12.61 5.91
C GLY A 77 -11.88 12.74 4.71
N GLY A 78 -12.43 11.63 4.21
CA GLY A 78 -13.25 11.59 2.99
C GLY A 78 -12.46 11.49 1.68
N ASN A 79 -11.13 11.33 1.76
CA ASN A 79 -10.25 11.09 0.63
C ASN A 79 -9.77 9.64 0.61
N ASP A 80 -9.51 9.13 -0.59
CA ASP A 80 -8.86 7.85 -0.79
C ASP A 80 -7.41 8.10 -1.25
N TYR A 81 -6.46 7.61 -0.49
CA TYR A 81 -5.04 7.71 -0.77
C TYR A 81 -4.47 6.35 -1.14
N LEU A 82 -3.55 6.33 -2.08
CA LEU A 82 -2.81 5.14 -2.50
C LEU A 82 -1.32 5.36 -2.21
N ALA A 83 -0.74 4.53 -1.35
CA ALA A 83 0.71 4.38 -1.28
C ALA A 83 1.14 3.40 -2.36
N VAL A 84 2.20 3.75 -3.11
CA VAL A 84 2.81 2.89 -4.11
C VAL A 84 4.30 2.81 -3.82
N GLY A 85 4.75 1.61 -3.49
CA GLY A 85 6.15 1.24 -3.38
C GLY A 85 6.65 0.67 -4.70
N ALA A 86 7.67 1.32 -5.26
CA ALA A 86 8.35 0.90 -6.48
C ALA A 86 9.87 0.97 -6.29
N GLY A 87 10.59 0.41 -7.25
CA GLY A 87 12.03 0.61 -7.32
C GLY A 87 12.67 -0.10 -8.47
N ASP A 88 13.92 0.28 -8.71
CA ASP A 88 14.82 -0.36 -9.66
C ASP A 88 16.25 -0.42 -9.11
N SER A 89 17.20 -0.79 -9.96
CA SER A 89 18.61 -0.85 -9.59
C SER A 89 19.23 0.50 -9.21
N LEU A 90 18.53 1.62 -9.38
CA LEU A 90 19.04 2.98 -9.20
C LEU A 90 18.33 3.72 -8.05
N SER A 91 17.04 3.48 -7.80
CA SER A 91 16.32 4.17 -6.71
C SER A 91 15.06 3.46 -6.24
N GLY A 92 14.82 3.49 -4.93
CA GLY A 92 13.53 3.12 -4.34
C GLY A 92 12.61 4.33 -4.32
N LEU A 93 11.34 4.12 -4.63
CA LEU A 93 10.34 5.18 -4.74
C LEU A 93 9.12 4.81 -3.92
N LEU A 94 8.75 5.70 -2.99
CA LEU A 94 7.47 5.66 -2.31
C LEU A 94 6.66 6.89 -2.72
N ASN A 95 5.59 6.66 -3.45
CA ASN A 95 4.70 7.71 -3.92
C ASN A 95 3.35 7.60 -3.22
N ILE A 96 2.81 8.73 -2.80
CA ILE A 96 1.45 8.84 -2.29
C ILE A 96 0.60 9.55 -3.32
N TYR A 97 -0.49 8.92 -3.74
CA TYR A 97 -1.48 9.50 -4.63
C TYR A 97 -2.79 9.71 -3.89
N ILE A 98 -3.56 10.71 -4.33
CA ILE A 98 -4.99 10.82 -4.02
C ILE A 98 -5.79 10.33 -5.22
N PHE A 99 -6.84 9.56 -4.94
CA PHE A 99 -7.78 9.01 -5.90
C PHE A 99 -9.15 9.67 -5.74
N ASP A 100 -9.71 10.17 -6.84
CA ASP A 100 -11.01 10.84 -6.88
C ASP A 100 -12.11 10.00 -7.56
N GLY A 101 -11.83 8.72 -7.85
CA GLY A 101 -12.70 7.85 -8.64
C GLY A 101 -12.42 7.89 -10.15
N LEU A 102 -11.68 8.88 -10.64
CA LEU A 102 -11.44 9.11 -12.07
C LEU A 102 -9.94 9.17 -12.41
N SER A 103 -9.09 9.54 -11.46
CA SER A 103 -7.66 9.75 -11.67
C SER A 103 -6.86 9.61 -10.38
N LEU A 104 -5.54 9.43 -10.54
CA LEU A 104 -4.56 9.47 -9.45
C LEU A 104 -3.74 10.74 -9.57
N THR A 105 -3.70 11.55 -8.51
CA THR A 105 -2.88 12.77 -8.45
C THR A 105 -1.79 12.59 -7.39
N LEU A 106 -0.53 12.83 -7.76
CA LEU A 106 0.60 12.72 -6.82
C LEU A 106 0.46 13.76 -5.71
N VAL A 107 0.53 13.30 -4.47
CA VAL A 107 0.48 14.11 -3.24
C VAL A 107 1.89 14.31 -2.71
N ASP A 108 2.65 13.23 -2.57
CA ASP A 108 4.01 13.27 -2.04
C ASP A 108 4.86 12.13 -2.57
N SER A 109 6.19 12.27 -2.49
CA SER A 109 7.15 11.27 -2.96
C SER A 109 8.41 11.28 -2.11
N ILE A 110 8.86 10.08 -1.72
CA ILE A 110 10.13 9.84 -1.05
C ILE A 110 11.01 9.00 -1.96
N ILE A 111 12.27 9.42 -2.11
CA ILE A 111 13.30 8.71 -2.86
C ILE A 111 14.29 8.10 -1.87
N PHE A 112 14.42 6.78 -1.90
CA PHE A 112 15.34 6.02 -1.06
C PHE A 112 16.65 5.73 -1.79
N GLY A 113 17.72 6.39 -1.32
CA GLY A 113 19.09 6.14 -1.77
C GLY A 113 19.38 6.49 -3.23
N ALA A 114 20.65 6.37 -3.63
CA ALA A 114 21.11 6.65 -5.00
C ALA A 114 21.47 5.39 -5.81
N ILE A 115 21.45 4.20 -5.20
CA ILE A 115 21.82 2.92 -5.83
C ILE A 115 21.08 1.77 -5.14
N GLN A 116 20.27 1.02 -5.91
CA GLN A 116 19.52 -0.20 -5.53
C GLN A 116 18.63 -0.02 -4.28
N GLY A 117 17.61 0.82 -4.41
CA GLY A 117 16.53 0.90 -3.44
C GLY A 117 15.28 0.22 -4.00
N GLU A 118 14.64 -0.66 -3.25
CA GLU A 118 13.33 -1.20 -3.60
C GLU A 118 12.39 -1.09 -2.41
N VAL A 119 11.22 -0.46 -2.58
CA VAL A 119 10.17 -0.50 -1.56
C VAL A 119 9.37 -1.78 -1.78
N HIS A 120 9.58 -2.78 -0.92
CA HIS A 120 8.98 -4.10 -1.07
C HIS A 120 7.57 -4.20 -0.50
N ASP A 121 7.26 -3.42 0.52
CA ASP A 121 5.98 -3.47 1.19
C ASP A 121 5.65 -2.11 1.82
N VAL A 122 4.36 -1.81 1.92
CA VAL A 122 3.86 -0.59 2.54
C VAL A 122 2.57 -0.89 3.29
N GLU A 123 2.41 -0.29 4.47
CA GLU A 123 1.17 -0.45 5.24
C GLU A 123 0.79 0.82 5.98
N TRP A 124 -0.48 1.21 5.83
CA TRP A 124 -1.07 2.31 6.56
C TRP A 124 -1.60 1.90 7.93
N LEU A 125 -1.47 2.79 8.90
CA LEU A 125 -2.13 2.70 10.20
C LEU A 125 -2.86 4.00 10.49
N THR A 126 -4.17 3.92 10.69
CA THR A 126 -4.94 4.99 11.36
C THR A 126 -5.05 4.63 12.84
N ALA A 127 -4.35 5.38 13.68
CA ALA A 127 -4.41 5.21 15.13
C ALA A 127 -5.76 5.68 15.70
N ALA A 128 -6.08 5.23 16.92
CA ALA A 128 -7.36 5.54 17.57
C ALA A 128 -7.61 7.04 17.80
N ASN A 129 -6.54 7.85 17.83
CA ASN A 129 -6.61 9.32 17.95
C ASN A 129 -6.76 10.02 16.58
N GLY A 130 -6.88 9.27 15.49
CA GLY A 130 -6.97 9.79 14.12
C GLY A 130 -5.62 10.13 13.47
N SER A 131 -4.50 9.98 14.17
CA SER A 131 -3.17 10.10 13.55
C SER A 131 -2.95 8.99 12.53
N ILE A 132 -2.31 9.33 11.42
CA ILE A 132 -2.07 8.40 10.30
C ILE A 132 -0.57 8.18 10.19
N PHE A 133 -0.19 6.92 10.04
CA PHE A 133 1.18 6.49 9.86
C PHE A 133 1.29 5.58 8.63
N LEU A 134 2.46 5.59 8.02
CA LEU A 134 2.84 4.70 6.94
C LEU A 134 4.14 4.01 7.31
N ALA A 135 4.14 2.68 7.30
CA ALA A 135 5.35 1.90 7.34
C ALA A 135 5.75 1.52 5.91
N ALA A 136 7.04 1.53 5.61
CA ALA A 136 7.59 1.06 4.35
C ALA A 136 8.74 0.08 4.63
N ALA A 137 8.67 -1.11 4.03
CA ALA A 137 9.77 -2.08 4.01
C ALA A 137 10.64 -1.79 2.79
N ILE A 138 11.92 -1.55 3.00
CA ILE A 138 12.83 -1.09 1.96
C ILE A 138 14.04 -2.03 1.92
N LEU A 139 14.52 -2.30 0.72
CA LEU A 139 15.81 -2.93 0.48
C LEU A 139 16.74 -1.86 -0.09
N VAL A 140 17.61 -1.29 0.76
CA VAL A 140 18.73 -0.43 0.35
C VAL A 140 20.02 -1.03 0.89
N ASN A 141 21.12 -0.92 0.14
CA ASN A 141 22.47 -1.46 0.42
C ASN A 141 23.02 -1.22 1.85
N GLY A 142 22.48 -1.91 2.86
CA GLY A 142 22.99 -1.98 4.22
C GLY A 142 22.51 -0.91 5.21
N THR A 143 21.50 -0.09 4.89
CA THR A 143 20.89 0.86 5.84
C THR A 143 19.40 1.09 5.55
N ASP A 144 18.60 1.01 6.61
CA ASP A 144 17.17 1.10 6.86
C ASP A 144 16.29 0.18 6.01
N GLU A 145 15.82 -0.88 6.68
CA GLU A 145 14.91 -1.88 6.13
C GLU A 145 13.44 -1.53 6.39
N ILE A 146 13.18 -0.73 7.42
CA ILE A 146 11.83 -0.28 7.78
C ILE A 146 11.91 1.21 8.08
N SER A 147 11.07 2.00 7.42
CA SER A 147 10.87 3.42 7.72
C SER A 147 9.42 3.68 8.11
N VAL A 148 9.21 4.55 9.10
CA VAL A 148 7.90 4.97 9.58
C VAL A 148 7.74 6.47 9.37
N TYR A 149 6.60 6.84 8.79
CA TYR A 149 6.22 8.22 8.50
C TYR A 149 4.89 8.55 9.18
N SER A 150 4.71 9.80 9.62
CA SER A 150 3.38 10.37 9.82
C SER A 150 2.87 10.98 8.52
N PHE A 151 1.56 10.92 8.29
CA PHE A 151 0.90 11.56 7.15
C PHE A 151 -0.16 12.55 7.65
N ASP A 152 -0.12 13.79 7.15
CA ASP A 152 -1.04 14.86 7.53
C ASP A 152 -2.17 15.09 6.51
N GLY A 153 -2.23 14.29 5.45
CA GLY A 153 -3.15 14.45 4.32
C GLY A 153 -2.51 15.12 3.09
N PHE A 154 -1.31 15.69 3.24
CA PHE A 154 -0.59 16.41 2.18
C PHE A 154 0.86 15.96 2.02
N SER A 155 1.51 15.50 3.08
CA SER A 155 2.92 15.09 3.05
C SER A 155 3.25 14.04 4.10
N LEU A 156 4.29 13.25 3.82
CA LEU A 156 4.94 12.33 4.73
C LEU A 156 6.03 13.07 5.51
N THR A 157 6.06 12.85 6.82
CA THR A 157 7.16 13.28 7.69
C THR A 157 7.78 12.05 8.33
N PHE A 158 9.08 11.84 8.10
CA PHE A 158 9.83 10.72 8.72
C PHE A 158 9.80 10.85 10.24
N LEU A 159 9.48 9.75 10.92
CA LEU A 159 9.44 9.68 12.37
C LEU A 159 10.57 8.83 12.94
N ASP A 160 10.73 7.63 12.38
CA ASP A 160 11.63 6.62 12.91
C ASP A 160 11.97 5.57 11.84
N GLY A 161 13.07 4.86 12.05
CA GLY A 161 13.56 3.84 11.14
C GLY A 161 14.37 2.77 11.87
N ALA A 162 14.52 1.62 11.24
CA ALA A 162 15.36 0.55 11.75
C ALA A 162 16.17 -0.09 10.62
N ASP A 163 17.49 -0.04 10.80
CA ASP A 163 18.48 -0.83 10.09
C ASP A 163 18.43 -2.29 10.57
N TYR A 164 18.12 -3.20 9.66
CA TYR A 164 18.52 -4.60 9.72
C TYR A 164 19.74 -4.79 8.79
N THR A 165 20.21 -6.02 8.57
CA THR A 165 21.42 -6.27 7.76
C THR A 165 21.14 -7.05 6.47
N GLN A 166 19.88 -7.34 6.15
CA GLN A 166 19.48 -8.29 5.12
C GLN A 166 18.25 -7.91 4.27
N GLY A 167 17.75 -6.68 4.34
CA GLY A 167 16.60 -6.23 3.56
C GLY A 167 15.25 -6.46 4.22
N GLY A 168 14.34 -5.47 4.09
CA GLY A 168 12.98 -5.52 4.61
C GLY A 168 12.04 -5.95 3.51
N TYR A 169 11.35 -7.07 3.71
CA TYR A 169 10.45 -7.65 2.70
C TYR A 169 8.97 -7.55 3.06
N GLY A 170 8.65 -7.08 4.27
CA GLY A 170 7.29 -6.95 4.74
C GLY A 170 7.21 -6.07 5.98
N VAL A 171 6.13 -5.33 6.10
CA VAL A 171 5.77 -4.53 7.28
C VAL A 171 4.37 -4.89 7.75
N GLY A 172 4.14 -4.67 9.03
CA GLY A 172 2.94 -5.13 9.72
C GLY A 172 2.65 -4.26 10.94
N TRP A 173 1.52 -3.57 10.98
CA TRP A 173 1.06 -2.84 12.16
C TRP A 173 0.28 -3.76 13.08
N LEU A 174 0.76 -3.89 14.33
CA LEU A 174 -0.04 -4.48 15.39
C LEU A 174 -0.86 -3.39 16.08
N GLN A 175 -2.17 -3.35 15.82
CA GLN A 175 -3.08 -2.50 16.57
C GLN A 175 -3.31 -3.10 17.97
N ALA A 176 -2.43 -2.78 18.91
CA ALA A 176 -2.57 -3.26 20.29
C ALA A 176 -3.74 -2.54 20.98
N ALA A 177 -4.75 -3.28 21.43
CA ALA A 177 -5.92 -2.75 22.13
C ALA A 177 -5.61 -2.10 23.51
N SER A 178 -4.35 -2.08 23.93
CA SER A 178 -3.80 -1.48 25.15
C SER A 178 -2.26 -1.51 25.01
N PRO A 179 -1.50 -0.61 25.68
CA PRO A 179 -0.05 -0.62 25.55
C PRO A 179 0.51 -2.01 25.93
N PRO A 180 1.48 -2.55 25.16
CA PRO A 180 2.10 -3.81 25.50
C PRO A 180 2.67 -3.71 26.92
N LYS A 181 2.28 -4.64 27.79
CA LYS A 181 2.91 -4.78 29.11
C LYS A 181 4.36 -5.17 28.85
N VAL A 182 5.28 -4.23 29.09
CA VAL A 182 6.72 -4.52 29.08
C VAL A 182 6.98 -5.57 30.15
N LEU A 183 7.18 -6.82 29.73
CA LEU A 183 7.64 -7.88 30.61
C LEU A 183 9.15 -7.68 30.76
N LYS A 184 9.56 -6.92 31.79
CA LYS A 184 10.95 -6.93 32.23
C LYS A 184 11.24 -8.32 32.80
N LEU A 185 11.94 -9.14 32.03
CA LEU A 185 12.61 -10.32 32.57
C LEU A 185 13.81 -9.80 33.39
N ASN A 186 13.76 -10.04 34.70
CA ASN A 186 14.91 -9.86 35.60
C ASN A 186 15.85 -11.06 35.49
#